data_AF-A0ABD0Q9K9-F1
#
_entry.id   AF-A0ABD0Q9K9-F1
#
_cell.length_a   1.000
_cell.length_b   1.000
_cell.length_c   1.000
_cell.angle_alpha   90.00
_cell.angle_beta   90.00
_cell.angle_gamma   90.00
#
_symmetry.space_group_name_H-M   'P 1'
#
loop_
_entity.id
_entity.type
_entity.pdbx_description
1 polymer ?
#
loop_
_entity_poly.entity_id
_entity_poly.type
_entity_poly.pdbx_seq_one_letter_code
_entity_poly.pdbx_strand_id
1 'polypeptide(L)' 'LGYHKDLQTRATFMEVLTKILQQGTEFDTLAETALADRFERLVELVTMMGDQGELPIAMALANVVPCS' A
#
# COMPACT_ATOMS: atom_id res chain seq x y z
N LEU A 1 8.15 30.25 -26.17
CA LEU A 1 8.13 29.58 -24.84
C LEU A 1 9.40 28.74 -24.64
N GLY A 2 10.54 29.21 -25.18
CA GLY A 2 11.79 28.47 -25.19
C GLY A 2 12.63 28.82 -23.96
N TYR A 3 13.11 27.77 -23.29
CA TYR A 3 14.17 27.72 -22.27
C TYR A 3 14.73 29.07 -21.82
N HIS A 4 14.39 29.47 -20.58
CA HIS A 4 15.01 30.62 -19.93
C HIS A 4 16.53 30.40 -19.86
N LYS A 5 17.32 31.34 -20.40
CA LYS A 5 18.79 31.26 -20.41
C LYS A 5 19.41 31.26 -19.00
N ASP A 6 18.63 31.68 -18.01
CA ASP A 6 19.06 31.78 -16.64
C ASP A 6 19.17 30.39 -16.00
N LEU A 7 20.40 30.05 -15.60
CA LEU A 7 20.76 28.77 -14.98
C LEU A 7 20.00 28.57 -13.66
N GLN A 8 19.77 29.65 -12.92
CA GLN A 8 19.05 29.61 -11.64
C GLN A 8 17.59 29.25 -11.85
N THR A 9 16.90 29.90 -12.78
CA THR A 9 15.50 29.58 -13.12
C THR A 9 15.34 28.12 -13.56
N ARG A 10 16.30 27.58 -14.31
CA ARG A 10 16.30 26.15 -14.69
C ARG A 10 16.48 25.21 -13.50
N ALA A 11 17.39 25.55 -12.58
CA ALA A 11 17.63 24.77 -11.38
C ALA A 11 16.39 24.73 -10.48
N THR A 12 15.76 25.88 -10.25
CA THR A 12 14.51 25.98 -9.47
C THR A 12 13.39 25.20 -10.13
N PHE A 13 13.24 25.27 -11.46
CA PHE A 13 12.20 24.51 -12.16
C PHE A 13 12.41 23.00 -12.03
N MET A 14 13.65 22.52 -12.18
CA MET A 14 13.99 21.11 -11.97
C MET A 14 13.77 20.68 -10.51
N GLU A 15 14.11 21.51 -9.54
CA GLU A 15 13.86 21.22 -8.13
C GLU A 15 12.37 21.05 -7.84
N VAL A 16 11.52 21.90 -8.41
CA VAL A 16 10.05 21.78 -8.29
C VAL A 16 9.54 20.49 -8.92
N LEU A 17 10.01 20.14 -10.13
CA LEU A 17 9.63 18.87 -10.77
C LEU A 17 10.06 17.67 -9.93
N THR A 18 11.28 17.68 -9.38
CA THR A 18 11.78 16.62 -8.49
C THR A 18 10.90 16.48 -7.24
N LYS A 19 10.50 17.61 -6.62
CA LYS A 19 9.61 17.58 -5.45
C LYS A 19 8.22 17.01 -5.79
N ILE A 20 7.66 17.36 -6.95
CA ILE A 20 6.37 16.80 -7.40
C ILE A 20 6.47 15.30 -7.63
N LEU A 21 7.53 14.84 -8.30
CA LEU A 21 7.76 13.41 -8.54
C LEU A 21 7.97 12.66 -7.22
N GLN A 22 8.75 13.22 -6.30
CA GLN A 22 8.99 12.63 -4.99
C GLN A 22 7.71 12.50 -4.16
N GLN A 23 6.87 13.54 -4.13
CA GLN A 23 5.55 13.46 -3.48
C GLN A 23 4.65 12.41 -4.13
N GLY A 24 4.67 12.29 -5.47
CA GLY A 24 3.95 11.21 -6.18
C GLY A 24 4.41 9.82 -5.73
N THR A 25 5.71 9.60 -5.65
CA THR A 25 6.29 8.35 -5.14
C THR A 25 5.90 8.09 -3.68
N GLU A 26 5.88 9.12 -2.83
CA GLU A 26 5.41 9.00 -1.45
C GLU A 26 3.94 8.53 -1.38
N PHE A 27 3.06 9.03 -2.26
CA PHE A 27 1.68 8.53 -2.35
C PHE A 27 1.59 7.08 -2.79
N ASP A 28 2.41 6.66 -3.77
CA ASP A 28 2.44 5.26 -4.21
C ASP A 28 2.91 4.35 -3.05
N THR A 29 3.95 4.75 -2.31
CA THR A 29 4.39 3.99 -1.13
C THR A 29 3.33 3.93 -0.03
N LEU A 30 2.53 5.00 0.16
CA LEU A 30 1.42 5.01 1.11
C LEU A 30 0.31 4.04 0.68
N ALA A 31 0.02 3.95 -0.61
CA ALA A 31 -0.96 2.99 -1.15
C ALA A 31 -0.49 1.54 -0.96
N GLU A 32 0.80 1.27 -1.20
CA GLU A 32 1.43 -0.04 -0.94
C GLU A 32 1.39 -0.39 0.56
N THR A 33 1.73 0.57 1.43
CA THR A 33 1.69 0.38 2.89
C THR A 33 0.27 0.10 3.37
N ALA A 34 -0.71 0.87 2.90
CA ALA A 34 -2.12 0.65 3.27
C ALA A 34 -2.65 -0.71 2.80
N LEU A 35 -2.14 -1.24 1.67
CA LEU A 35 -2.46 -2.59 1.21
C LEU A 35 -1.82 -3.65 2.11
N ALA A 36 -0.53 -3.48 2.46
CA ALA A 36 0.18 -4.37 3.37
C ALA A 36 -0.52 -4.45 4.74
N ASP A 37 -0.87 -3.31 5.34
CA ASP A 37 -1.58 -3.24 6.62
C ASP A 37 -2.90 -4.02 6.60
N ARG A 38 -3.64 -3.95 5.49
CA ARG A 38 -4.90 -4.69 5.30
C ARG A 38 -4.65 -6.20 5.18
N PHE A 39 -3.60 -6.62 4.48
CA PHE A 39 -3.23 -8.01 4.39
C PHE A 39 -2.82 -8.58 5.73
N GLU A 40 -1.99 -7.85 6.49
CA GLU A 40 -1.61 -8.24 7.85
C GLU A 40 -2.83 -8.41 8.75
N ARG A 41 -3.77 -7.45 8.71
CA ARG A 41 -5.03 -7.53 9.47
C ARG A 41 -5.87 -8.74 9.09
N LEU A 42 -5.94 -9.07 7.80
CA LEU A 42 -6.68 -10.24 7.32
C LEU A 42 -6.03 -11.54 7.79
N VAL A 43 -4.70 -11.64 7.72
CA VAL A 43 -3.95 -12.80 8.23
C VAL A 43 -4.19 -12.95 9.74
N GLU A 44 -4.09 -11.87 10.51
CA GLU A 44 -4.35 -11.86 11.94
C GLU A 44 -5.76 -12.41 12.26
N LEU A 45 -6.79 -11.94 11.55
CA LEU A 45 -8.16 -12.40 11.75
C LEU A 45 -8.34 -13.89 11.40
N VAL A 46 -7.83 -14.33 10.24
CA VAL A 46 -7.99 -15.72 9.78
C VAL A 46 -7.21 -16.71 10.66
N THR A 47 -6.10 -16.26 11.26
CA THR A 47 -5.24 -17.07 12.13
C THR A 47 -5.55 -16.92 13.63
N MET A 48 -6.55 -16.12 13.98
CA MET A 48 -6.99 -15.96 15.36
C MET A 48 -7.44 -17.31 15.92
N MET A 49 -6.86 -17.71 17.06
CA MET A 49 -7.23 -18.96 17.75
C MET A 49 -8.35 -18.73 18.75
N GLY A 50 -9.35 -19.61 18.75
CA GLY A 50 -10.39 -19.68 19.76
C GLY A 50 -9.95 -20.40 21.03
N ASP A 51 -10.85 -20.46 22.03
CA ASP A 51 -10.56 -21.02 23.35
C ASP A 51 -10.23 -22.52 23.33
N GLN A 52 -10.57 -23.23 22.25
CA GLN A 52 -10.29 -24.66 22.06
C GLN A 52 -9.11 -24.89 21.09
N GLY A 53 -8.35 -23.84 20.73
CA GLY A 53 -7.24 -23.91 19.78
C GLY A 53 -7.68 -24.03 18.32
N GLU A 54 -8.95 -23.79 18.04
CA GLU A 54 -9.53 -23.78 16.70
C GLU A 54 -9.27 -22.46 15.97
N LEU A 55 -9.33 -22.49 14.63
CA LEU A 55 -9.29 -21.29 13.78
C LEU A 55 -10.70 -21.02 13.25
N PRO A 56 -11.57 -20.34 14.02
CA PRO A 56 -13.00 -20.30 13.74
C PRO A 56 -13.33 -19.68 12.39
N ILE A 57 -12.60 -18.62 12.00
CA ILE A 57 -12.80 -17.95 10.71
C ILE A 57 -12.34 -18.84 9.55
N ALA A 58 -11.16 -19.44 9.64
CA ALA A 58 -10.65 -20.35 8.61
C ALA A 58 -11.59 -21.57 8.42
N MET A 59 -12.08 -22.14 9.52
CA MET A 59 -13.01 -23.27 9.49
C MET A 59 -14.38 -22.88 8.91
N ALA A 60 -14.91 -21.71 9.27
CA ALA A 60 -16.16 -21.21 8.68
C ALA A 60 -16.04 -21.05 7.16
N LEU A 61 -14.92 -20.49 6.68
CA LEU A 61 -14.65 -20.35 5.24
C LEU A 61 -14.53 -21.71 4.55
N ALA A 62 -13.85 -22.68 5.17
CA ALA A 62 -13.71 -24.04 4.62
C ALA A 62 -15.06 -24.76 4.50
N ASN A 63 -15.97 -24.56 5.46
CA ASN A 63 -17.29 -25.20 5.48
C ASN A 63 -18.28 -24.63 4.44
N VAL A 64 -18.01 -23.44 3.89
CA VAL A 64 -18.85 -22.81 2.85
C VAL A 64 -18.48 -23.31 1.45
N VAL A 65 -17.29 -23.88 1.27
CA VAL A 65 -16.87 -24.48 0.00
C VAL A 65 -17.49 -25.88 -0.11
N PRO A 66 -18.42 -26.14 -1.04
CA PRO A 66 -18.91 -27.50 -1.25
C PRO A 66 -17.75 -28.37 -1.74
N CYS A 67 -17.42 -29.42 -0.97
CA CYS A 67 -16.58 -30.50 -1.49
C CYS A 67 -17.30 -31.11 -2.69
N SER A 68 -16.69 -30.98 -3.89
CA SER A 68 -17.13 -31.67 -5.10
C SER A 68 -16.77 -33.15 -5.07
#